data_AF-A0A1F8B9P4-F1
#
_entry.id   AF-A0A1F8B9P4-F1
#
_cell.length_a   1.000
_cell.length_b   1.000
_cell.length_c   1.000
_cell.angle_alpha   90.00
_cell.angle_beta   90.00
_cell.angle_gamma   90.00
#
_symmetry.space_group_name_H-M   'P 1'
#
loop_
_entity.id
_entity.type
_entity.pdbx_description
1 polymer ?
#
loop_
_entity_poly.entity_id
_entity_poly.type
_entity_poly.pdbx_seq_one_letter_code
_entity_poly.pdbx_strand_id
1 'polypeptide(L)'
;MIKTKFALITLIVTLAVIMTVFLRSSNFSRVASVTDSQKVWWEVQSIDTVKYSRDIAREKANDVSFDLVIDKQVSLIAGTGATHIAIGTPYDAEFLPFMKRWVSTARKYGLKVWFRGNLAGWESWFGYPRISKEEHIEKTKEFILSNGELFEDGDVFSSCPECENGALGDPRLTGDVRGYRKFLIDEYKVTNDSFRKVGKNVRSNFIPMNGDVANLVMDKETTKALGGIVVIDHYVATPEGLAADVKKIAQRSGGRVVLGEFGAPIPDIHGNFSELEQYIWVQDSLERLSEVNDLIGVNYWVSFGGSTKLWNDDGSERIVVGVLETFFKPKMLTGKIVNQIQKPVEGAKVNVGIKTTITNENGEFTIPYLSNEAMLKVEKDGYFQSQIAVGAVKGQIILIRNPENFIFKIEKFFFNLFK
;
A
#
# COMPACT_ATOMS: atom_id res chain seq x y z
N MET A 1 59.94 -26.88 -6.12
CA MET A 1 58.63 -27.58 -6.07
C MET A 1 57.77 -27.23 -4.86
N ILE A 2 58.30 -27.18 -3.64
CA ILE A 2 57.48 -26.95 -2.43
C ILE A 2 56.89 -25.52 -2.39
N LYS A 3 57.68 -24.49 -2.75
CA LYS A 3 57.20 -23.10 -2.78
C LYS A 3 56.06 -22.86 -3.78
N THR A 4 56.08 -23.55 -4.92
CA THR A 4 55.06 -23.43 -5.97
C THR A 4 53.74 -24.08 -5.56
N LYS A 5 53.78 -25.20 -4.82
CA LYS A 5 52.58 -25.85 -4.28
C LYS A 5 51.92 -25.02 -3.18
N PHE A 6 52.72 -24.32 -2.36
CA PHE A 6 52.19 -23.48 -1.28
C PHE A 6 51.45 -22.25 -1.85
N ALA A 7 52.02 -21.57 -2.84
CA ALA A 7 51.38 -20.43 -3.49
C ALA A 7 50.05 -20.78 -4.18
N LEU A 8 49.95 -21.97 -4.78
CA LEU A 8 48.72 -22.43 -5.42
C LEU A 8 47.60 -22.71 -4.40
N ILE A 9 47.94 -23.29 -3.25
CA ILE A 9 46.97 -23.54 -2.17
C ILE A 9 46.47 -22.21 -1.59
N THR A 10 47.34 -21.24 -1.36
CA THR A 10 46.94 -19.91 -0.85
C THR A 10 46.01 -19.20 -1.83
N LEU A 11 46.27 -19.29 -3.14
CA LEU A 11 45.41 -18.70 -4.17
C LEU A 11 44.01 -19.34 -4.20
N ILE A 12 43.92 -20.66 -4.11
CA ILE A 12 42.64 -21.40 -4.11
C ILE A 12 41.82 -21.06 -2.87
N VAL A 13 42.44 -20.99 -1.69
CA VAL A 13 41.75 -20.63 -0.44
C VAL A 13 41.26 -19.18 -0.50
N THR A 14 42.06 -18.26 -1.05
CA THR A 14 41.68 -16.85 -1.17
C THR A 14 40.51 -16.68 -2.14
N LEU A 15 40.53 -17.37 -3.29
CA LEU A 15 39.41 -17.38 -4.25
C LEU A 15 38.15 -17.99 -3.64
N ALA A 16 38.27 -19.07 -2.87
CA ALA A 16 37.13 -19.68 -2.18
C ALA A 16 36.51 -18.73 -1.13
N VAL A 17 37.33 -18.02 -0.35
CA VAL A 17 36.86 -17.03 0.63
C VAL A 17 36.20 -15.85 -0.07
N ILE A 18 36.80 -15.29 -1.12
CA ILE A 18 36.22 -14.20 -1.91
C ILE A 18 34.89 -14.64 -2.52
N MET A 19 34.82 -15.84 -3.11
CA MET A 19 33.59 -16.38 -3.69
C MET A 19 32.53 -16.65 -2.64
N THR A 20 32.89 -17.11 -1.44
CA THR A 20 31.94 -17.32 -0.33
C THR A 20 31.43 -15.98 0.25
N VAL A 21 32.29 -14.97 0.32
CA VAL A 21 31.91 -13.60 0.69
C VAL A 21 31.02 -12.98 -0.39
N PHE A 22 31.36 -13.14 -1.68
CA PHE A 22 30.56 -12.65 -2.80
C PHE A 22 29.19 -13.34 -2.86
N LEU A 23 29.14 -14.67 -2.70
CA LEU A 23 27.90 -15.45 -2.67
C LEU A 23 27.06 -15.18 -1.42
N ARG A 24 27.67 -14.81 -0.28
CA ARG A 24 26.93 -14.33 0.89
C ARG A 24 26.45 -12.89 0.74
N SER A 25 27.21 -12.01 0.07
CA SER A 25 26.80 -10.62 -0.19
C SER A 25 25.79 -10.50 -1.32
N SER A 26 25.75 -11.45 -2.27
CA SER A 26 24.79 -11.44 -3.37
C SER A 26 23.40 -11.97 -3.00
N ASN A 27 23.21 -12.47 -1.78
CA ASN A 27 21.91 -12.97 -1.29
C ASN A 27 21.04 -11.93 -0.57
N PHE A 28 21.45 -10.65 -0.56
CA PHE A 28 20.68 -9.56 0.05
C PHE A 28 20.39 -8.43 -0.94
N SER A 29 19.76 -8.78 -2.04
CA SER A 29 18.83 -7.92 -2.78
C SER A 29 17.98 -8.83 -3.65
N ARG A 30 17.05 -9.56 -3.02
CA ARG A 30 15.82 -9.89 -3.73
C ARG A 30 15.21 -8.55 -4.08
N VAL A 31 15.49 -8.09 -5.29
CA VAL A 31 14.61 -7.16 -6.00
C VAL A 31 13.27 -7.85 -5.95
N ALA A 32 12.40 -7.43 -5.02
CA ALA A 32 11.01 -7.85 -5.01
C ALA A 32 10.53 -7.69 -6.44
N SER A 33 10.06 -8.78 -7.05
CA SER A 33 9.76 -8.81 -8.46
C SER A 33 8.83 -7.63 -8.77
N VAL A 34 9.35 -6.69 -9.57
CA VAL A 34 8.65 -5.49 -10.05
C VAL A 34 7.33 -5.83 -10.78
N THR A 35 7.08 -7.13 -11.03
CA THR A 35 5.95 -7.68 -11.76
C THR A 35 4.60 -7.63 -11.03
N ASP A 36 4.54 -7.59 -9.69
CA ASP A 36 3.25 -7.56 -8.97
C ASP A 36 2.81 -6.16 -8.52
N SER A 37 3.75 -5.27 -8.15
CA SER A 37 3.39 -3.87 -7.82
C SER A 37 2.88 -3.09 -9.04
N GLN A 38 3.15 -3.56 -10.25
CA GLN A 38 2.63 -3.00 -11.50
C GLN A 38 1.17 -3.38 -11.77
N LYS A 39 0.57 -4.35 -11.06
CA LYS A 39 -0.81 -4.79 -11.32
C LYS A 39 -1.87 -4.05 -10.50
N VAL A 40 -1.47 -3.33 -9.46
CA VAL A 40 -2.37 -2.64 -8.53
C VAL A 40 -2.26 -1.13 -8.68
N TRP A 41 -3.33 -0.40 -8.32
CA TRP A 41 -3.30 1.06 -8.40
C TRP A 41 -2.60 1.68 -7.20
N TRP A 42 -2.82 1.15 -6.01
CA TRP A 42 -2.05 1.50 -4.81
C TRP A 42 -1.34 0.29 -4.22
N GLU A 43 -0.21 0.50 -3.55
CA GLU A 43 0.55 -0.59 -2.90
C GLU A 43 -0.30 -1.28 -1.81
N VAL A 44 -1.14 -0.51 -1.13
CA VAL A 44 -2.11 -0.99 -0.12
C VAL A 44 -3.51 -0.59 -0.56
N GLN A 45 -4.37 -1.58 -0.77
CA GLN A 45 -5.78 -1.42 -1.11
C GLN A 45 -6.54 -2.23 -0.07
N SER A 46 -7.02 -1.55 0.97
CA SER A 46 -7.53 -2.18 2.17
C SER A 46 -8.98 -1.80 2.43
N ILE A 47 -9.69 -2.66 3.15
CA ILE A 47 -11.01 -2.40 3.70
C ILE A 47 -10.97 -2.72 5.18
N ASP A 48 -11.53 -1.81 5.98
CA ASP A 48 -11.53 -1.91 7.43
C ASP A 48 -12.67 -2.80 7.96
N THR A 49 -12.38 -3.52 9.04
CA THR A 49 -13.32 -4.44 9.71
C THR A 49 -13.57 -4.07 11.17
N VAL A 50 -13.12 -2.91 11.65
CA VAL A 50 -13.07 -2.54 13.08
C VAL A 50 -14.38 -2.78 13.83
N LYS A 51 -15.54 -2.56 13.20
CA LYS A 51 -16.86 -2.81 13.80
C LYS A 51 -17.08 -4.27 14.24
N TYR A 52 -16.44 -5.22 13.55
CA TYR A 52 -16.58 -6.65 13.81
C TYR A 52 -15.29 -7.28 14.36
N SER A 53 -14.12 -6.78 13.95
CA SER A 53 -12.83 -7.28 14.42
C SER A 53 -12.37 -6.66 15.75
N ARG A 54 -12.88 -5.47 16.12
CA ARG A 54 -12.59 -4.80 17.40
C ARG A 54 -13.81 -4.70 18.29
N ASP A 55 -14.85 -3.97 17.88
CA ASP A 55 -15.89 -3.46 18.80
C ASP A 55 -16.62 -4.60 19.54
N ILE A 56 -16.76 -5.77 18.90
CA ILE A 56 -17.38 -6.98 19.48
C ILE A 56 -16.38 -8.10 19.78
N ALA A 57 -15.07 -7.81 19.78
CA ALA A 57 -14.02 -8.83 19.89
C ALA A 57 -14.14 -9.66 21.17
N ARG A 58 -14.40 -9.03 22.32
CA ARG A 58 -14.61 -9.77 23.59
C ARG A 58 -15.89 -10.61 23.56
N GLU A 59 -16.99 -10.05 23.03
CA GLU A 59 -18.28 -10.74 22.98
C GLU A 59 -18.20 -12.00 22.11
N LYS A 60 -17.52 -11.90 20.96
CA LYS A 60 -17.44 -12.98 19.96
C LYS A 60 -16.20 -13.85 20.08
N ALA A 61 -15.31 -13.59 21.05
CA ALA A 61 -14.05 -14.31 21.22
C ALA A 61 -14.23 -15.83 21.22
N ASN A 62 -15.23 -16.31 21.98
CA ASN A 62 -15.51 -17.74 22.18
C ASN A 62 -16.68 -18.27 21.32
N ASP A 63 -17.31 -17.42 20.51
CA ASP A 63 -18.41 -17.82 19.63
C ASP A 63 -17.84 -18.39 18.31
N VAL A 64 -17.75 -19.71 18.22
CA VAL A 64 -17.26 -20.41 17.02
C VAL A 64 -18.18 -20.20 15.82
N SER A 65 -19.49 -20.02 16.03
CA SER A 65 -20.42 -19.78 14.92
C SER A 65 -20.13 -18.48 14.18
N PHE A 66 -19.49 -17.53 14.87
CA PHE A 66 -19.03 -16.28 14.30
C PHE A 66 -17.93 -16.45 13.24
N ASP A 67 -17.29 -17.62 13.13
CA ASP A 67 -16.36 -17.91 12.02
C ASP A 67 -17.03 -17.81 10.65
N LEU A 68 -18.33 -18.13 10.56
CA LEU A 68 -19.08 -17.96 9.32
C LEU A 68 -19.24 -16.48 8.94
N VAL A 69 -19.35 -15.61 9.94
CA VAL A 69 -19.40 -14.15 9.74
C VAL A 69 -18.04 -13.66 9.26
N ILE A 70 -16.96 -14.05 9.94
CA ILE A 70 -15.58 -13.71 9.54
C ILE A 70 -15.32 -14.18 8.11
N ASP A 71 -15.62 -15.44 7.79
CA ASP A 71 -15.45 -16.03 6.45
C ASP A 71 -16.20 -15.23 5.38
N LYS A 72 -17.48 -14.93 5.64
CA LYS A 72 -18.30 -14.16 4.71
C LYS A 72 -17.73 -12.76 4.48
N GLN A 73 -17.40 -12.00 5.53
CA GLN A 73 -16.86 -10.65 5.38
C GLN A 73 -15.52 -10.63 4.64
N VAL A 74 -14.60 -11.51 5.02
CA VAL A 74 -13.28 -11.60 4.38
C VAL A 74 -13.42 -12.00 2.91
N SER A 75 -14.31 -12.95 2.59
CA SER A 75 -14.55 -13.36 1.20
C SER A 75 -15.08 -12.23 0.32
N LEU A 76 -15.97 -11.38 0.87
CA LEU A 76 -16.51 -10.21 0.18
C LEU A 76 -15.43 -9.15 -0.04
N ILE A 77 -14.61 -8.88 0.98
CA ILE A 77 -13.48 -7.95 0.88
C ILE A 77 -12.47 -8.42 -0.17
N ALA A 78 -12.07 -9.70 -0.15
CA ALA A 78 -11.22 -10.28 -1.17
C ALA A 78 -11.86 -10.22 -2.55
N GLY A 79 -13.18 -10.43 -2.61
CA GLY A 79 -14.02 -10.28 -3.78
C GLY A 79 -13.84 -8.93 -4.45
N THR A 80 -13.58 -7.84 -3.71
CA THR A 80 -13.36 -6.51 -4.28
C THR A 80 -12.03 -6.33 -5.02
N GLY A 81 -11.09 -7.27 -4.85
CA GLY A 81 -9.70 -7.12 -5.33
C GLY A 81 -8.79 -6.35 -4.37
N ALA A 82 -9.24 -6.11 -3.14
CA ALA A 82 -8.40 -5.62 -2.06
C ALA A 82 -7.12 -6.47 -1.96
N THR A 83 -5.99 -5.80 -1.69
CA THR A 83 -4.71 -6.48 -1.42
C THR A 83 -4.55 -6.78 0.06
N HIS A 84 -5.22 -5.98 0.91
CA HIS A 84 -5.12 -6.06 2.36
C HIS A 84 -6.51 -6.03 3.00
N ILE A 85 -6.56 -6.48 4.25
CA ILE A 85 -7.69 -6.28 5.17
C ILE A 85 -7.17 -5.64 6.44
N ALA A 86 -7.83 -4.58 6.92
CA ALA A 86 -7.49 -3.97 8.20
C ALA A 86 -8.27 -4.65 9.33
N ILE A 87 -7.53 -5.16 10.32
CA ILE A 87 -8.05 -5.89 11.48
C ILE A 87 -7.77 -5.04 12.73
N GLY A 88 -8.83 -4.62 13.42
CA GLY A 88 -8.75 -3.74 14.59
C GLY A 88 -8.66 -4.44 15.94
N THR A 89 -8.54 -5.78 15.96
CA THR A 89 -8.52 -6.56 17.20
C THR A 89 -7.38 -6.10 18.12
N PRO A 90 -7.61 -5.90 19.44
CA PRO A 90 -6.55 -5.47 20.35
C PRO A 90 -5.40 -6.48 20.45
N TYR A 91 -4.21 -5.99 20.80
CA TYR A 91 -2.97 -6.80 20.88
C TYR A 91 -2.80 -7.56 22.21
N ASP A 92 -3.70 -7.37 23.17
CA ASP A 92 -3.67 -8.08 24.44
C ASP A 92 -3.93 -9.59 24.28
N ALA A 93 -3.31 -10.40 25.14
CA ALA A 93 -3.36 -11.85 25.06
C ALA A 93 -4.79 -12.43 25.06
N GLU A 94 -5.73 -11.75 25.72
CA GLU A 94 -7.16 -12.11 25.74
C GLU A 94 -7.76 -12.20 24.32
N PHE A 95 -7.34 -11.32 23.41
CA PHE A 95 -7.93 -11.20 22.08
C PHE A 95 -7.18 -11.98 21.01
N LEU A 96 -6.00 -12.54 21.32
CA LEU A 96 -5.18 -13.32 20.38
C LEU A 96 -5.95 -14.47 19.70
N PRO A 97 -6.77 -15.28 20.40
CA PRO A 97 -7.56 -16.33 19.74
C PRO A 97 -8.52 -15.76 18.69
N PHE A 98 -9.15 -14.62 18.99
CA PHE A 98 -10.07 -13.96 18.05
C PHE A 98 -9.33 -13.37 16.85
N MET A 99 -8.19 -12.71 17.09
CA MET A 99 -7.34 -12.17 16.03
C MET A 99 -6.84 -13.27 15.08
N LYS A 100 -6.42 -14.42 15.62
CA LYS A 100 -5.96 -15.58 14.83
C LYS A 100 -7.05 -16.10 13.88
N ARG A 101 -8.32 -16.05 14.28
CA ARG A 101 -9.46 -16.41 13.41
C ARG A 101 -9.55 -15.47 12.20
N TRP A 102 -9.52 -14.15 12.42
CA TRP A 102 -9.51 -13.15 11.34
C TRP A 102 -8.30 -13.30 10.42
N VAL A 103 -7.10 -13.41 10.99
CA VAL A 103 -5.84 -13.52 10.22
C VAL A 103 -5.85 -14.80 9.38
N SER A 104 -6.22 -15.94 9.96
CA SER A 104 -6.29 -17.22 9.22
C SER A 104 -7.25 -17.13 8.05
N THR A 105 -8.43 -16.53 8.24
CA THR A 105 -9.41 -16.35 7.18
C THR A 105 -8.90 -15.36 6.11
N ALA A 106 -8.24 -14.26 6.49
CA ALA A 106 -7.61 -13.35 5.54
C ALA A 106 -6.64 -14.09 4.61
N ARG A 107 -5.78 -14.96 5.17
CA ARG A 107 -4.85 -15.77 4.37
C ARG A 107 -5.55 -16.78 3.47
N LYS A 108 -6.63 -17.40 3.95
CA LYS A 108 -7.46 -18.32 3.14
C LYS A 108 -7.91 -17.67 1.83
N TYR A 109 -8.18 -16.37 1.83
CA TYR A 109 -8.58 -15.59 0.64
C TYR A 109 -7.44 -14.80 -0.01
N GLY A 110 -6.18 -15.07 0.36
CA GLY A 110 -5.00 -14.44 -0.27
C GLY A 110 -4.77 -12.98 0.12
N LEU A 111 -5.44 -12.47 1.15
CA LEU A 111 -5.26 -11.10 1.62
C LEU A 111 -4.03 -10.97 2.53
N LYS A 112 -3.32 -9.86 2.37
CA LYS A 112 -2.38 -9.38 3.38
C LYS A 112 -3.13 -8.72 4.53
N VAL A 113 -2.52 -8.64 5.70
CA VAL A 113 -3.18 -8.08 6.89
C VAL A 113 -2.54 -6.75 7.21
N TRP A 114 -3.38 -5.74 7.35
CA TRP A 114 -3.04 -4.52 8.07
C TRP A 114 -3.52 -4.69 9.52
N PHE A 115 -2.58 -4.99 10.41
CA PHE A 115 -2.82 -4.99 11.86
C PHE A 115 -3.03 -3.56 12.31
N ARG A 116 -4.28 -3.17 12.54
CA ARG A 116 -4.72 -1.83 12.90
C ARG A 116 -5.45 -1.86 14.25
N GLY A 117 -4.99 -2.73 15.15
CA GLY A 117 -5.41 -2.79 16.54
C GLY A 117 -4.54 -1.91 17.43
N ASN A 118 -4.73 -2.03 18.74
CA ASN A 118 -3.91 -1.36 19.74
C ASN A 118 -3.89 -2.20 21.02
N LEU A 119 -2.99 -1.93 21.96
CA LEU A 119 -3.15 -2.44 23.32
C LEU A 119 -4.38 -1.77 23.95
N ALA A 120 -5.33 -2.55 24.45
CA ALA A 120 -6.61 -2.06 24.96
C ALA A 120 -6.44 -1.00 26.07
N GLY A 121 -5.39 -1.15 26.89
CA GLY A 121 -5.04 -0.16 27.91
C GLY A 121 -4.59 1.21 27.38
N TRP A 122 -4.30 1.38 26.09
CA TRP A 122 -3.91 2.67 25.53
C TRP A 122 -5.03 3.71 25.66
N GLU A 123 -6.24 3.30 25.28
CA GLU A 123 -7.47 4.10 25.30
C GLU A 123 -8.46 3.61 26.35
N SER A 124 -8.02 2.72 27.24
CA SER A 124 -8.87 2.08 28.27
C SER A 124 -10.07 1.32 27.67
N TRP A 125 -9.90 0.77 26.47
CA TRP A 125 -10.91 -0.07 25.83
C TRP A 125 -11.21 -1.29 26.69
N PHE A 126 -12.45 -1.78 26.60
CA PHE A 126 -12.90 -2.99 27.30
C PHE A 126 -12.62 -2.98 28.82
N GLY A 127 -12.53 -1.80 29.43
CA GLY A 127 -12.26 -1.64 30.87
C GLY A 127 -10.81 -1.93 31.27
N TYR A 128 -9.87 -2.04 30.33
CA TYR A 128 -8.45 -2.15 30.66
C TYR A 128 -7.94 -0.88 31.35
N PRO A 129 -7.05 -0.99 32.36
CA PRO A 129 -6.44 0.18 32.97
C PRO A 129 -5.55 0.92 31.95
N ARG A 130 -5.48 2.25 32.10
CA ARG A 130 -4.62 3.08 31.26
C ARG A 130 -3.16 2.70 31.44
N ILE A 131 -2.43 2.51 30.34
CA ILE A 131 -0.99 2.22 30.35
C ILE A 131 -0.16 3.46 30.02
N SER A 132 1.11 3.46 30.44
CA SER A 132 2.09 4.49 30.08
C SER A 132 2.61 4.34 28.64
N LYS A 133 3.35 5.35 28.15
CA LYS A 133 4.03 5.31 26.84
C LYS A 133 5.08 4.21 26.81
N GLU A 134 5.82 4.05 27.90
CA GLU A 134 6.88 3.07 28.07
C GLU A 134 6.31 1.65 28.11
N GLU A 135 5.22 1.44 28.84
CA GLU A 135 4.51 0.16 28.83
C GLU A 135 3.95 -0.19 27.46
N HIS A 136 3.41 0.79 26.73
CA HIS A 136 2.86 0.55 25.40
C HIS A 136 3.94 0.05 24.43
N ILE A 137 5.11 0.72 24.38
CA ILE A 137 6.23 0.31 23.54
C ILE A 137 6.72 -1.10 23.91
N GLU A 138 6.91 -1.39 25.20
CA GLU A 138 7.42 -2.70 25.63
C GLU A 138 6.41 -3.82 25.34
N LYS A 139 5.13 -3.63 25.65
CA LYS A 139 4.09 -4.62 25.39
C LYS A 139 3.87 -4.85 23.89
N THR A 140 3.98 -3.81 23.06
CA THR A 140 3.91 -3.94 21.59
C THR A 140 5.09 -4.76 21.06
N LYS A 141 6.30 -4.52 21.59
CA LYS A 141 7.48 -5.35 21.30
C LYS A 141 7.28 -6.81 21.71
N GLU A 142 6.82 -7.05 22.93
CA GLU A 142 6.54 -8.40 23.43
C GLU A 142 5.50 -9.12 22.56
N PHE A 143 4.44 -8.42 22.14
CA PHE A 143 3.43 -8.95 21.24
C PHE A 143 4.05 -9.42 19.91
N ILE A 144 4.87 -8.58 19.26
CA ILE A 144 5.51 -8.94 17.99
C ILE A 144 6.45 -10.14 18.16
N LEU A 145 7.31 -10.10 19.18
CA LEU A 145 8.32 -11.14 19.41
C LEU A 145 7.69 -12.50 19.77
N SER A 146 6.58 -12.48 20.52
CA SER A 146 5.92 -13.69 21.00
C SER A 146 4.94 -14.30 20.01
N ASN A 147 4.54 -13.55 18.98
CA ASN A 147 3.54 -13.95 17.99
C ASN A 147 4.06 -13.85 16.55
N GLY A 148 5.36 -14.10 16.34
CA GLY A 148 6.00 -14.01 15.02
C GLY A 148 5.31 -14.83 13.92
N GLU A 149 4.62 -15.91 14.29
CA GLU A 149 3.84 -16.77 13.40
C GLU A 149 2.57 -16.12 12.84
N LEU A 150 2.07 -15.07 13.49
CA LEU A 150 0.88 -14.35 13.06
C LEU A 150 1.12 -13.52 11.78
N PHE A 151 2.37 -13.13 11.57
CA PHE A 151 2.76 -12.18 10.52
C PHE A 151 3.33 -12.88 9.28
N GLU A 152 3.09 -12.26 8.13
CA GLU A 152 3.69 -12.63 6.85
C GLU A 152 4.40 -11.44 6.19
N ASP A 153 5.33 -11.73 5.29
CA ASP A 153 5.93 -10.71 4.45
C ASP A 153 4.84 -10.00 3.63
N GLY A 154 4.94 -8.68 3.58
CA GLY A 154 3.97 -7.82 2.90
C GLY A 154 2.83 -7.34 3.80
N ASP A 155 2.71 -7.82 5.03
CA ASP A 155 1.77 -7.24 6.00
C ASP A 155 2.15 -5.80 6.38
N VAL A 156 1.16 -5.11 6.94
CA VAL A 156 1.28 -3.76 7.50
C VAL A 156 0.94 -3.82 8.99
N PHE A 157 1.68 -3.06 9.80
CA PHE A 157 1.45 -3.01 11.25
C PHE A 157 1.37 -1.57 11.75
N SER A 158 0.31 -1.29 12.50
CA SER A 158 0.10 -0.07 13.26
C SER A 158 0.07 -0.40 14.73
N SER A 159 1.01 0.15 15.48
CA SER A 159 1.11 -0.01 16.94
C SER A 159 0.00 0.73 17.69
N CYS A 160 -0.39 1.89 17.19
CA CYS A 160 -1.54 2.66 17.64
C CYS A 160 -2.17 3.42 16.46
N PRO A 161 -3.36 3.03 16.00
CA PRO A 161 -4.21 3.89 15.18
C PRO A 161 -4.70 5.05 16.05
N GLU A 162 -4.56 6.28 15.55
CA GLU A 162 -4.96 7.50 16.25
C GLU A 162 -4.34 7.61 17.66
N CYS A 163 -3.01 7.48 17.75
CA CYS A 163 -2.29 7.47 19.03
C CYS A 163 -2.62 8.66 19.94
N GLU A 164 -3.06 9.78 19.37
CA GLU A 164 -3.56 10.98 20.06
C GLU A 164 -4.71 10.70 21.05
N ASN A 165 -5.51 9.65 20.83
CA ASN A 165 -6.65 9.31 21.67
C ASN A 165 -6.27 8.64 22.98
N GLY A 166 -5.04 8.11 23.09
CA GLY A 166 -4.62 7.33 24.26
C GLY A 166 -3.70 8.07 25.22
N ALA A 167 -2.68 7.38 25.75
CA ALA A 167 -1.85 7.88 26.83
C ALA A 167 -1.01 9.13 26.48
N LEU A 168 -0.70 9.35 25.20
CA LEU A 168 -0.04 10.57 24.74
C LEU A 168 -0.90 11.81 24.95
N GLY A 169 -2.21 11.67 24.75
CA GLY A 169 -3.10 12.79 24.51
C GLY A 169 -2.85 13.48 23.18
N ASP A 170 -3.82 14.28 22.79
CA ASP A 170 -3.79 15.01 21.53
C ASP A 170 -2.74 16.14 21.56
N PRO A 171 -1.74 16.15 20.66
CA PRO A 171 -0.72 17.20 20.63
C PRO A 171 -1.28 18.60 20.34
N ARG A 172 -2.47 18.70 19.72
CA ARG A 172 -3.18 19.98 19.52
C ARG A 172 -3.65 20.57 20.85
N LEU A 173 -4.00 19.71 21.82
CA LEU A 173 -4.53 20.10 23.12
C LEU A 173 -3.44 20.18 24.19
N THR A 174 -2.52 19.22 24.20
CA THR A 174 -1.42 19.14 25.18
C THR A 174 -0.29 20.13 24.87
N GLY A 175 -0.13 20.53 23.60
CA GLY A 175 1.00 21.33 23.13
C GLY A 175 2.32 20.56 23.03
N ASP A 176 2.36 19.28 23.39
CA ASP A 176 3.58 18.46 23.40
C ASP A 176 3.86 17.80 22.03
N VAL A 177 4.02 18.62 20.99
CA VAL A 177 4.35 18.13 19.64
C VAL A 177 5.67 17.37 19.61
N ARG A 178 6.67 17.82 20.39
CA ARG A 178 8.00 17.21 20.43
C ARG A 178 7.95 15.82 21.07
N GLY A 179 7.29 15.67 22.21
CA GLY A 179 7.12 14.39 22.88
C GLY A 179 6.29 13.42 22.06
N TYR A 180 5.26 13.90 21.36
CA TYR A 180 4.48 13.09 20.41
C TYR A 180 5.37 12.54 19.29
N ARG A 181 6.14 13.39 18.60
CA ARG A 181 7.10 12.96 17.56
C ARG A 181 8.11 11.95 18.08
N LYS A 182 8.67 12.19 19.27
CA LYS A 182 9.65 11.30 19.89
C LYS A 182 9.05 9.91 20.11
N PHE A 183 7.83 9.84 20.64
CA PHE A 183 7.13 8.58 20.84
C PHE A 183 6.97 7.80 19.53
N LEU A 184 6.44 8.43 18.48
CA LEU A 184 6.25 7.78 17.17
C LEU A 184 7.56 7.20 16.64
N ILE A 185 8.65 7.97 16.74
CA ILE A 185 9.97 7.56 16.23
C ILE A 185 10.53 6.38 17.04
N ASP A 186 10.40 6.40 18.36
CA ASP A 186 10.90 5.33 19.21
C ASP A 186 10.10 4.05 19.03
N GLU A 187 8.78 4.16 18.92
CA GLU A 187 7.89 3.05 18.65
C GLU A 187 8.15 2.42 17.27
N TYR A 188 8.33 3.24 16.24
CA TYR A 188 8.71 2.75 14.91
C TYR A 188 10.02 1.96 14.93
N LYS A 189 11.05 2.46 15.63
CA LYS A 189 12.33 1.75 15.78
C LYS A 189 12.13 0.39 16.44
N VAL A 190 11.40 0.38 17.56
CA VAL A 190 11.17 -0.84 18.35
C VAL A 190 10.37 -1.89 17.56
N THR A 191 9.30 -1.48 16.89
CA THR A 191 8.48 -2.39 16.08
C THR A 191 9.27 -2.94 14.88
N ASN A 192 9.98 -2.07 14.15
CA ASN A 192 10.80 -2.46 13.00
C ASN A 192 11.93 -3.43 13.39
N ASP A 193 12.62 -3.17 14.51
CA ASP A 193 13.65 -4.07 15.02
C ASP A 193 13.07 -5.41 15.49
N SER A 194 11.86 -5.40 16.06
CA SER A 194 11.17 -6.61 16.50
C SER A 194 10.77 -7.49 15.31
N PHE A 195 10.23 -6.90 14.23
CA PHE A 195 9.92 -7.66 13.01
C PHE A 195 11.16 -8.27 12.35
N ARG A 196 12.28 -7.54 12.34
CA ARG A 196 13.57 -8.08 11.87
C ARG A 196 14.02 -9.28 12.69
N LYS A 197 13.84 -9.26 14.02
CA LYS A 197 14.19 -10.37 14.91
C LYS A 197 13.35 -11.62 14.69
N VAL A 198 12.06 -11.48 14.38
CA VAL A 198 11.20 -12.62 14.01
C VAL A 198 11.33 -13.02 12.54
N GLY A 199 12.20 -12.36 11.78
CA GLY A 199 12.48 -12.70 10.38
C GLY A 199 11.34 -12.39 9.42
N LYS A 200 10.56 -11.33 9.69
CA LYS A 200 9.41 -10.92 8.88
C LYS A 200 9.61 -9.53 8.28
N ASN A 201 9.21 -9.36 7.03
CA ASN A 201 9.18 -8.08 6.32
C ASN A 201 7.79 -7.45 6.41
N VAL A 202 7.46 -6.93 7.60
CA VAL A 202 6.21 -6.20 7.90
C VAL A 202 6.50 -4.71 7.91
N ARG A 203 5.63 -3.91 7.29
CA ARG A 203 5.75 -2.44 7.27
C ARG A 203 5.18 -1.85 8.56
N SER A 204 6.04 -1.52 9.52
CA SER A 204 5.64 -0.95 10.82
C SER A 204 5.60 0.58 10.86
N ASN A 205 5.90 1.26 9.76
CA ASN A 205 5.82 2.72 9.67
C ASN A 205 4.43 3.25 9.29
N PHE A 206 3.40 2.43 9.45
CA PHE A 206 2.02 2.84 9.23
C PHE A 206 1.43 3.25 10.57
N ILE A 207 1.48 4.54 10.90
CA ILE A 207 0.96 5.06 12.16
C ILE A 207 -0.16 6.06 11.83
N PRO A 208 -1.42 5.59 11.72
CA PRO A 208 -2.55 6.44 11.41
C PRO A 208 -2.77 7.50 12.49
N MET A 209 -3.13 8.70 12.07
CA MET A 209 -3.54 9.79 12.94
C MET A 209 -4.51 10.70 12.18
N ASN A 210 -5.30 11.49 12.89
CA ASN A 210 -6.19 12.46 12.26
C ASN A 210 -5.41 13.39 11.31
N GLY A 211 -6.00 13.74 10.16
CA GLY A 211 -5.33 14.53 9.12
C GLY A 211 -4.76 15.87 9.63
N ASP A 212 -5.40 16.50 10.62
CA ASP A 212 -4.91 17.74 11.22
C ASP A 212 -3.85 17.54 12.31
N VAL A 213 -3.87 16.40 13.02
CA VAL A 213 -2.74 15.94 13.86
C VAL A 213 -1.52 15.67 12.99
N ALA A 214 -1.68 14.98 11.85
CA ALA A 214 -0.61 14.83 10.86
C ALA A 214 -0.14 16.20 10.36
N ASN A 215 -1.07 17.13 10.12
CA ASN A 215 -0.76 18.50 9.78
C ASN A 215 0.06 19.21 10.89
N LEU A 216 -0.05 18.85 12.16
CA LEU A 216 0.82 19.45 13.20
C LEU A 216 2.17 18.72 13.34
N VAL A 217 2.13 17.39 13.30
CA VAL A 217 3.22 16.51 13.75
C VAL A 217 4.19 16.17 12.63
N MET A 218 3.72 15.97 11.40
CA MET A 218 4.52 15.37 10.32
C MET A 218 5.25 16.43 9.49
N ASP A 219 6.47 16.75 9.91
CA ASP A 219 7.46 17.51 9.14
C ASP A 219 8.47 16.59 8.43
N LYS A 220 9.40 17.17 7.65
CA LYS A 220 10.38 16.41 6.86
C LYS A 220 11.30 15.53 7.70
N GLU A 221 11.72 16.00 8.87
CA GLU A 221 12.63 15.26 9.73
C GLU A 221 11.92 14.07 10.38
N THR A 222 10.73 14.31 10.93
CA THR A 222 9.90 13.27 11.55
C THR A 222 9.49 12.23 10.51
N THR A 223 9.04 12.67 9.35
CA THR A 223 8.62 11.78 8.25
C THR A 223 9.77 10.92 7.77
N LYS A 224 10.97 11.48 7.60
CA LYS A 224 12.18 10.72 7.26
C LYS A 224 12.54 9.71 8.36
N ALA A 225 12.44 10.09 9.63
CA ALA A 225 12.72 9.21 10.76
C ALA A 225 11.72 8.03 10.85
N LEU A 226 10.50 8.22 10.35
CA LEU A 226 9.45 7.21 10.22
C LEU A 226 9.47 6.49 8.85
N GLY A 227 10.59 6.50 8.12
CA GLY A 227 10.71 5.76 6.87
C GLY A 227 9.95 6.35 5.68
N GLY A 228 9.60 7.65 5.74
CA GLY A 228 9.09 8.42 4.60
C GLY A 228 7.61 8.22 4.29
N ILE A 229 6.82 7.69 5.23
CA ILE A 229 5.37 7.47 5.08
C ILE A 229 4.62 8.31 6.11
N VAL A 230 3.49 8.89 5.66
CA VAL A 230 2.51 9.56 6.51
C VAL A 230 1.17 8.85 6.31
N VAL A 231 0.59 8.32 7.39
CA VAL A 231 -0.73 7.70 7.33
C VAL A 231 -1.73 8.63 8.00
N ILE A 232 -2.84 8.93 7.32
CA ILE A 232 -3.85 9.84 7.83
C ILE A 232 -5.23 9.19 7.83
N ASP A 233 -5.94 9.33 8.94
CA ASP A 233 -7.36 9.07 9.04
C ASP A 233 -8.05 10.40 8.74
N HIS A 234 -8.73 10.47 7.59
CA HIS A 234 -9.11 11.76 7.02
C HIS A 234 -10.49 11.72 6.38
N TYR A 235 -11.41 12.45 7.02
CA TYR A 235 -12.77 12.64 6.56
C TYR A 235 -13.01 14.13 6.33
N VAL A 236 -13.46 14.49 5.13
CA VAL A 236 -13.68 15.88 4.72
C VAL A 236 -14.93 15.98 3.87
N ALA A 237 -15.51 17.18 3.80
CA ALA A 237 -16.80 17.38 3.15
C ALA A 237 -16.81 17.07 1.65
N THR A 238 -15.71 17.33 0.93
CA THR A 238 -15.67 17.21 -0.54
C THR A 238 -14.52 16.31 -1.04
N PRO A 239 -14.73 15.59 -2.16
CA PRO A 239 -13.69 14.82 -2.83
C PRO A 239 -12.45 15.66 -3.22
N GLU A 240 -12.66 16.90 -3.68
CA GLU A 240 -11.57 17.82 -4.01
C GLU A 240 -10.72 18.15 -2.79
N GLY A 241 -11.37 18.40 -1.65
CA GLY A 241 -10.70 18.67 -0.39
C GLY A 241 -9.82 17.49 0.03
N LEU A 242 -10.33 16.26 -0.11
CA LEU A 242 -9.61 15.05 0.25
C LEU A 242 -8.31 14.92 -0.55
N ALA A 243 -8.39 15.02 -1.88
CA ALA A 243 -7.22 14.93 -2.74
C ALA A 243 -6.25 16.11 -2.55
N ALA A 244 -6.76 17.33 -2.31
CA ALA A 244 -5.93 18.50 -2.04
C ALA A 244 -5.15 18.38 -0.73
N ASP A 245 -5.79 17.88 0.33
CA ASP A 245 -5.15 17.68 1.63
C ASP A 245 -4.07 16.61 1.57
N VAL A 246 -4.30 15.49 0.87
CA VAL A 246 -3.27 14.47 0.62
C VAL A 246 -2.05 15.09 -0.07
N LYS A 247 -2.26 15.86 -1.16
CA LYS A 247 -1.17 16.55 -1.87
C LYS A 247 -0.41 17.52 -0.96
N LYS A 248 -1.14 18.31 -0.16
CA LYS A 248 -0.56 19.28 0.77
C LYS A 248 0.28 18.61 1.85
N ILE A 249 -0.22 17.52 2.44
CA ILE A 249 0.49 16.75 3.46
C ILE A 249 1.75 16.13 2.86
N ALA A 250 1.67 15.52 1.67
CA ALA A 250 2.82 14.96 0.97
C ALA A 250 3.92 16.01 0.73
N GLN A 251 3.56 17.15 0.13
CA GLN A 251 4.51 18.23 -0.20
C GLN A 251 5.22 18.78 1.04
N ARG A 252 4.47 18.98 2.12
CA ARG A 252 5.00 19.61 3.32
C ARG A 252 5.82 18.65 4.17
N SER A 253 5.33 17.43 4.36
CA SER A 253 6.03 16.37 5.09
C SER A 253 7.21 15.80 4.30
N GLY A 254 7.23 15.94 2.98
CA GLY A 254 8.21 15.30 2.10
C GLY A 254 8.09 13.78 2.04
N GLY A 255 6.99 13.21 2.57
CA GLY A 255 6.72 11.77 2.55
C GLY A 255 5.63 11.39 1.56
N ARG A 256 5.49 10.08 1.38
CA ARG A 256 4.36 9.47 0.67
C ARG A 256 3.20 9.27 1.63
N VAL A 257 1.98 9.42 1.16
CA VAL A 257 0.78 9.41 1.98
C VAL A 257 0.01 8.10 1.81
N VAL A 258 -0.61 7.65 2.88
CA VAL A 258 -1.61 6.59 2.91
C VAL A 258 -2.86 7.14 3.59
N LEU A 259 -4.04 6.90 3.01
CA LEU A 259 -5.30 7.11 3.72
C LEU A 259 -5.55 5.88 4.61
N GLY A 260 -5.32 6.02 5.91
CA GLY A 260 -5.57 5.00 6.93
C GLY A 260 -7.05 4.80 7.22
N GLU A 261 -7.84 5.86 7.06
CA GLU A 261 -9.28 5.82 6.95
C GLU A 261 -9.75 6.90 5.99
N PHE A 262 -10.68 6.52 5.13
CA PHE A 262 -11.52 7.44 4.38
C PHE A 262 -12.84 6.74 4.08
N GLY A 263 -13.89 7.51 3.86
CA GLY A 263 -15.21 6.99 3.52
C GLY A 263 -16.28 8.05 3.71
N ALA A 264 -17.45 7.80 3.12
CA ALA A 264 -18.63 8.63 3.28
C ALA A 264 -19.88 7.73 3.31
N PRO A 265 -20.98 8.17 3.95
CA PRO A 265 -21.08 9.38 4.75
C PRO A 265 -20.50 9.23 6.17
N ILE A 266 -19.91 10.31 6.66
CA ILE A 266 -19.79 10.59 8.10
C ILE A 266 -20.89 11.60 8.44
N PRO A 267 -21.88 11.26 9.29
CA PRO A 267 -23.09 12.09 9.48
C PRO A 267 -22.81 13.55 9.82
N ASP A 268 -21.82 13.82 10.68
CA ASP A 268 -21.49 15.17 11.12
C ASP A 268 -20.74 16.01 10.07
N ILE A 269 -20.28 15.38 8.98
CA ILE A 269 -19.52 16.03 7.90
C ILE A 269 -20.36 16.11 6.63
N HIS A 270 -21.03 15.02 6.28
CA HIS A 270 -21.70 14.81 5.00
C HIS A 270 -23.24 14.85 5.12
N GLY A 271 -23.77 14.72 6.34
CA GLY A 271 -25.17 14.36 6.55
C GLY A 271 -25.44 12.88 6.25
N ASN A 272 -26.71 12.54 6.06
CA ASN A 272 -27.13 11.18 5.72
C ASN A 272 -27.17 11.03 4.19
N PHE A 273 -26.21 10.28 3.63
CA PHE A 273 -26.24 9.91 2.22
C PHE A 273 -27.14 8.70 1.96
N SER A 274 -27.86 8.75 0.85
CA SER A 274 -28.35 7.58 0.12
C SER A 274 -27.19 6.74 -0.45
N GLU A 275 -27.47 5.52 -0.92
CA GLU A 275 -26.42 4.72 -1.58
C GLU A 275 -25.86 5.40 -2.83
N LEU A 276 -26.69 6.13 -3.57
CA LEU A 276 -26.27 6.85 -4.77
C LEU A 276 -25.35 8.02 -4.44
N GLU A 277 -25.65 8.78 -3.39
CA GLU A 277 -24.78 9.87 -2.94
C GLU A 277 -23.44 9.34 -2.43
N GLN A 278 -23.45 8.23 -1.68
CA GLN A 278 -22.21 7.53 -1.28
C GLN A 278 -21.41 7.08 -2.50
N TYR A 279 -22.07 6.44 -3.48
CA TYR A 279 -21.45 6.01 -4.73
C TYR A 279 -20.77 7.18 -5.45
N ILE A 280 -21.49 8.29 -5.67
CA ILE A 280 -20.97 9.47 -6.37
C ILE A 280 -19.76 10.05 -5.64
N TRP A 281 -19.88 10.24 -4.32
CA TRP A 281 -18.82 10.85 -3.53
C TRP A 281 -17.54 9.98 -3.51
N VAL A 282 -17.70 8.66 -3.34
CA VAL A 282 -16.56 7.73 -3.30
C VAL A 282 -15.93 7.59 -4.68
N GLN A 283 -16.73 7.57 -5.75
CA GLN A 283 -16.22 7.56 -7.13
C GLN A 283 -15.36 8.79 -7.41
N ASP A 284 -15.90 9.99 -7.21
CA ASP A 284 -15.17 11.24 -7.46
C ASP A 284 -13.92 11.35 -6.58
N SER A 285 -14.01 10.89 -5.32
CA SER A 285 -12.84 10.83 -4.43
C SER A 285 -11.74 9.93 -4.98
N LEU A 286 -12.06 8.71 -5.39
CA LEU A 286 -11.06 7.77 -5.89
C LEU A 286 -10.52 8.18 -7.27
N GLU A 287 -11.34 8.77 -8.14
CA GLU A 287 -10.87 9.35 -9.41
C GLU A 287 -9.80 10.42 -9.14
N ARG A 288 -10.07 11.37 -8.24
CA ARG A 288 -9.10 12.43 -7.89
C ARG A 288 -7.87 11.90 -7.17
N LEU A 289 -8.05 10.96 -6.24
CA LEU A 289 -6.96 10.33 -5.50
C LEU A 289 -6.07 9.50 -6.42
N SER A 290 -6.63 8.91 -7.49
CA SER A 290 -5.88 8.14 -8.47
C SER A 290 -4.87 8.98 -9.25
N GLU A 291 -5.03 10.30 -9.25
CA GLU A 291 -4.11 11.27 -9.87
C GLU A 291 -3.04 11.80 -8.91
N VAL A 292 -3.02 11.36 -7.65
CA VAL A 292 -2.06 11.80 -6.64
C VAL A 292 -0.85 10.85 -6.62
N ASN A 293 0.25 11.27 -7.25
CA ASN A 293 1.51 10.47 -7.30
C ASN A 293 2.02 10.03 -5.93
N ASP A 294 1.89 10.89 -4.91
CA ASP A 294 2.42 10.64 -3.57
C ASP A 294 1.49 9.76 -2.71
N LEU A 295 0.27 9.45 -3.18
CA LEU A 295 -0.64 8.54 -2.51
C LEU A 295 -0.29 7.10 -2.89
N ILE A 296 0.12 6.30 -1.90
CA ILE A 296 0.58 4.93 -2.13
C ILE A 296 -0.33 3.87 -1.54
N GLY A 297 -1.36 4.26 -0.78
CA GLY A 297 -2.25 3.33 -0.12
C GLY A 297 -3.57 3.98 0.30
N VAL A 298 -4.63 3.17 0.31
CA VAL A 298 -5.95 3.56 0.79
C VAL A 298 -6.56 2.41 1.62
N ASN A 299 -7.22 2.76 2.71
CA ASN A 299 -8.02 1.85 3.53
C ASN A 299 -9.43 2.43 3.70
N TYR A 300 -10.41 1.79 3.06
CA TYR A 300 -11.79 2.24 3.11
C TYR A 300 -12.42 1.85 4.45
N TRP A 301 -12.90 2.86 5.18
CA TRP A 301 -13.71 2.66 6.36
C TRP A 301 -15.17 2.73 5.94
N VAL A 302 -16.01 1.70 6.09
CA VAL A 302 -15.80 0.39 6.72
C VAL A 302 -16.60 -0.69 5.97
N SER A 303 -16.25 -1.96 6.14
CA SER A 303 -16.99 -3.08 5.54
C SER A 303 -18.45 -3.17 6.01
N PHE A 304 -18.69 -3.37 7.31
CA PHE A 304 -20.01 -3.56 7.94
C PHE A 304 -20.21 -2.64 9.15
N GLY A 305 -21.48 -2.40 9.53
CA GLY A 305 -21.85 -1.81 10.83
C GLY A 305 -21.56 -0.30 11.04
N GLY A 306 -20.99 0.39 10.05
CA GLY A 306 -20.75 1.84 10.09
C GLY A 306 -21.65 2.63 9.13
N SER A 307 -21.63 3.95 9.24
CA SER A 307 -22.38 4.85 8.34
C SER A 307 -21.90 4.77 6.90
N THR A 308 -20.61 4.50 6.71
CA THR A 308 -19.93 4.32 5.43
C THR A 308 -19.96 2.87 4.94
N LYS A 309 -20.73 1.96 5.57
CA LYS A 309 -20.68 0.52 5.27
C LYS A 309 -20.77 0.21 3.78
N LEU A 310 -20.02 -0.79 3.34
CA LEU A 310 -20.02 -1.29 1.95
C LEU A 310 -21.08 -2.38 1.72
N TRP A 311 -21.40 -3.13 2.77
CA TRP A 311 -22.39 -4.19 2.73
C TRP A 311 -23.49 -3.93 3.76
N ASN A 312 -24.70 -4.36 3.44
CA ASN A 312 -25.80 -4.39 4.38
C ASN A 312 -25.64 -5.55 5.35
N ASP A 313 -26.43 -5.53 6.42
CA ASP A 313 -26.28 -6.48 7.53
C ASP A 313 -26.67 -7.92 7.11
N ASP A 314 -27.44 -8.07 6.03
CA ASP A 314 -27.76 -9.34 5.37
C ASP A 314 -26.68 -9.83 4.39
N GLY A 315 -25.61 -9.06 4.21
CA GLY A 315 -24.52 -9.34 3.28
C GLY A 315 -24.77 -8.93 1.84
N SER A 316 -25.90 -8.27 1.53
CA SER A 316 -26.12 -7.66 0.21
C SER A 316 -25.15 -6.50 -0.04
N GLU A 317 -24.67 -6.40 -1.28
CA GLU A 317 -23.72 -5.36 -1.68
C GLU A 317 -24.42 -4.04 -1.92
N ARG A 318 -23.84 -2.95 -1.42
CA ARG A 318 -24.25 -1.60 -1.79
C ARG A 318 -23.55 -1.22 -3.09
N ILE A 319 -24.15 -0.32 -3.88
CA ILE A 319 -23.61 0.03 -5.20
C ILE A 319 -22.18 0.62 -5.18
N VAL A 320 -21.75 1.20 -4.05
CA VAL A 320 -20.38 1.70 -3.86
C VAL A 320 -19.31 0.60 -3.93
N VAL A 321 -19.65 -0.67 -3.70
CA VAL A 321 -18.71 -1.80 -3.81
C VAL A 321 -18.09 -1.85 -5.21
N GLY A 322 -18.91 -1.69 -6.27
CA GLY A 322 -18.43 -1.69 -7.66
C GLY A 322 -17.47 -0.54 -7.99
N VAL A 323 -17.55 0.58 -7.25
CA VAL A 323 -16.56 1.64 -7.35
C VAL A 323 -15.21 1.13 -6.86
N LEU A 324 -15.14 0.56 -5.65
CA LEU A 324 -13.88 0.01 -5.13
C LEU A 324 -13.29 -1.05 -6.06
N GLU A 325 -14.12 -1.94 -6.61
CA GLU A 325 -13.66 -2.96 -7.55
C GLU A 325 -12.95 -2.36 -8.77
N THR A 326 -13.46 -1.25 -9.30
CA THR A 326 -12.89 -0.57 -10.47
C THR A 326 -11.46 -0.09 -10.19
N PHE A 327 -11.21 0.42 -8.99
CA PHE A 327 -9.88 0.92 -8.61
C PHE A 327 -8.96 -0.17 -8.07
N PHE A 328 -9.51 -1.19 -7.41
CA PHE A 328 -8.72 -2.26 -6.79
C PHE A 328 -8.35 -3.36 -7.77
N LYS A 329 -9.13 -3.53 -8.86
CA LYS A 329 -8.85 -4.41 -10.00
C LYS A 329 -8.67 -3.60 -11.29
N PRO A 330 -7.62 -2.77 -11.41
CA PRO A 330 -7.42 -2.00 -12.62
C PRO A 330 -7.25 -2.94 -13.82
N LYS A 331 -7.70 -2.51 -14.99
CA LYS A 331 -7.50 -3.26 -16.23
C LYS A 331 -6.04 -3.20 -16.63
N MET A 332 -5.54 -4.25 -17.27
CA MET A 332 -4.15 -4.30 -17.75
C MET A 332 -4.10 -4.03 -19.25
N LEU A 333 -3.38 -2.99 -19.65
CA LEU A 333 -3.02 -2.77 -21.05
C LEU A 333 -1.68 -3.45 -21.32
N THR A 334 -1.67 -4.40 -22.25
CA THR A 334 -0.45 -5.01 -22.78
C THR A 334 -0.30 -4.62 -24.24
N GLY A 335 0.90 -4.26 -24.65
CA GLY A 335 1.17 -3.85 -26.02
C GLY A 335 2.64 -3.95 -26.38
N LYS A 336 2.94 -3.62 -27.64
CA LYS A 336 4.31 -3.60 -28.17
C LYS A 336 4.57 -2.29 -28.88
N ILE A 337 5.70 -1.67 -28.56
CA ILE A 337 6.16 -0.42 -29.19
C ILE A 337 7.24 -0.77 -30.21
N VAL A 338 7.01 -0.35 -31.44
CA VAL A 338 7.91 -0.53 -32.58
C VAL A 338 8.19 0.81 -33.24
N ASN A 339 9.23 0.88 -34.06
CA ASN A 339 9.50 2.05 -34.89
C ASN A 339 8.86 1.91 -36.29
N GLN A 340 9.11 2.88 -37.18
CA GLN A 340 8.53 2.90 -38.53
C GLN A 340 8.90 1.69 -39.41
N ILE A 341 9.91 0.91 -39.03
CA ILE A 341 10.38 -0.30 -39.74
C ILE A 341 10.11 -1.59 -38.94
N GLN A 342 9.13 -1.56 -38.03
CA GLN A 342 8.70 -2.72 -37.23
C GLN A 342 9.76 -3.29 -36.27
N LYS A 343 10.88 -2.57 -36.06
CA LYS A 343 11.85 -2.97 -35.03
C LYS A 343 11.32 -2.57 -33.64
N PRO A 344 11.44 -3.44 -32.63
CA PRO A 344 11.12 -3.10 -31.25
C PRO A 344 11.83 -1.85 -30.74
N VAL A 345 11.16 -1.09 -29.89
CA VAL A 345 11.77 0.04 -29.18
C VAL A 345 11.89 -0.31 -27.71
N GLU A 346 13.08 -0.77 -27.31
CA GLU A 346 13.44 -1.03 -25.92
C GLU A 346 13.58 0.27 -25.12
N GLY A 347 13.21 0.22 -23.84
CA GLY A 347 13.45 1.30 -22.91
C GLY A 347 12.60 2.55 -23.18
N ALA A 348 11.47 2.41 -23.88
CA ALA A 348 10.48 3.45 -24.06
C ALA A 348 9.67 3.59 -22.77
N LYS A 349 9.53 4.83 -22.28
CA LYS A 349 8.72 5.14 -21.11
C LYS A 349 7.25 5.20 -21.53
N VAL A 350 6.42 4.40 -20.88
CA VAL A 350 4.98 4.30 -21.14
C VAL A 350 4.24 4.79 -19.90
N ASN A 351 3.33 5.74 -20.07
CA ASN A 351 2.58 6.34 -18.97
C ASN A 351 1.08 6.29 -19.22
N VAL A 352 0.30 5.99 -18.17
CA VAL A 352 -1.16 6.16 -18.12
C VAL A 352 -1.51 6.82 -16.79
N GLY A 353 -1.95 8.07 -16.80
CA GLY A 353 -2.09 8.87 -15.58
C GLY A 353 -0.79 8.93 -14.79
N ILE A 354 -0.83 8.51 -13.52
CA ILE A 354 0.34 8.44 -12.63
C ILE A 354 1.19 7.19 -12.81
N LYS A 355 0.71 6.20 -13.57
CA LYS A 355 1.39 4.93 -13.74
C LYS A 355 2.42 5.05 -14.83
N THR A 356 3.59 4.46 -14.58
CA THR A 356 4.71 4.41 -15.52
C THR A 356 5.25 2.99 -15.60
N THR A 357 5.56 2.55 -16.82
CA THR A 357 6.38 1.36 -17.07
C THR A 357 7.40 1.64 -18.17
N ILE A 358 8.31 0.71 -18.40
CA ILE A 358 9.36 0.81 -19.42
C ILE A 358 9.29 -0.44 -20.29
N THR A 359 9.39 -0.28 -21.61
CA THR A 359 9.40 -1.43 -22.52
C THR A 359 10.66 -2.29 -22.36
N ASN A 360 10.49 -3.61 -22.47
CA ASN A 360 11.61 -4.57 -22.49
C ASN A 360 12.36 -4.56 -23.84
N GLU A 361 13.36 -5.42 -23.98
CA GLU A 361 14.15 -5.62 -25.22
C GLU A 361 13.29 -5.95 -26.45
N ASN A 362 12.13 -6.59 -26.25
CA ASN A 362 11.16 -6.91 -27.29
C ASN A 362 10.17 -5.77 -27.58
N GLY A 363 10.34 -4.61 -26.93
CA GLY A 363 9.45 -3.45 -27.04
C GLY A 363 8.12 -3.64 -26.33
N GLU A 364 7.96 -4.67 -25.51
CA GLU A 364 6.70 -5.03 -24.87
C GLU A 364 6.54 -4.29 -23.55
N PHE A 365 5.30 -3.96 -23.20
CA PHE A 365 4.95 -3.35 -21.94
C PHE A 365 3.63 -3.89 -21.41
N THR A 366 3.47 -3.83 -20.09
CA THR A 366 2.20 -4.05 -19.39
C THR A 366 2.02 -2.93 -18.37
N ILE A 367 0.87 -2.27 -18.39
CA ILE A 367 0.57 -1.12 -17.52
C ILE A 367 -0.91 -1.13 -17.08
N PRO A 368 -1.24 -0.85 -15.81
CA PRO A 368 -2.61 -0.81 -15.35
C PRO A 368 -3.28 0.50 -15.78
N TYR A 369 -4.59 0.47 -15.98
CA TYR A 369 -5.40 1.64 -16.32
C TYR A 369 -6.83 1.49 -15.76
N LEU A 370 -7.46 2.64 -15.49
CA LEU A 370 -8.81 2.69 -14.89
C LEU A 370 -9.92 2.96 -15.91
N SER A 371 -9.63 3.70 -17.00
CA SER A 371 -10.61 4.04 -18.04
C SER A 371 -10.07 3.82 -19.44
N ASN A 372 -10.92 3.37 -20.36
CA ASN A 372 -10.58 3.26 -21.79
C ASN A 372 -10.35 4.64 -22.44
N GLU A 373 -10.85 5.72 -21.82
CA GLU A 373 -10.65 7.10 -22.24
C GLU A 373 -9.33 7.68 -21.71
N ALA A 374 -8.64 6.97 -20.80
CA ALA A 374 -7.35 7.39 -20.32
C ALA A 374 -6.34 7.52 -21.48
N MET A 375 -5.46 8.51 -21.39
CA MET A 375 -4.43 8.73 -22.41
C MET A 375 -3.17 7.93 -22.09
N LEU A 376 -2.77 7.08 -23.03
CA LEU A 376 -1.47 6.42 -23.06
C LEU A 376 -0.45 7.37 -23.69
N LYS A 377 0.58 7.72 -22.93
CA LYS A 377 1.69 8.56 -23.39
C LYS A 377 2.98 7.74 -23.48
N VAL A 378 3.60 7.72 -24.65
CA VAL A 378 4.83 6.97 -24.92
C VAL A 378 5.97 7.91 -25.32
N GLU A 379 7.11 7.77 -24.66
CA GLU A 379 8.31 8.60 -24.84
C GLU A 379 9.59 7.76 -24.97
N LYS A 380 10.48 8.14 -25.87
CA LYS A 380 11.84 7.59 -25.99
C LYS A 380 12.75 8.63 -26.64
N ASP A 381 13.97 8.78 -26.12
CA ASP A 381 14.96 9.67 -26.73
C ASP A 381 15.22 9.28 -28.19
N GLY A 382 15.24 10.30 -29.07
CA GLY A 382 15.36 10.10 -30.52
C GLY A 382 14.04 9.72 -31.21
N TYR A 383 12.89 9.84 -30.54
CA TYR A 383 11.55 9.65 -31.11
C TYR A 383 10.63 10.81 -30.76
N PHE A 384 9.65 11.07 -31.61
CA PHE A 384 8.51 11.91 -31.24
C PHE A 384 7.67 11.22 -30.17
N GLN A 385 7.21 12.00 -29.20
CA GLN A 385 6.23 11.54 -28.22
C GLN A 385 4.92 11.15 -28.92
N SER A 386 4.33 10.03 -28.49
CA SER A 386 2.99 9.59 -28.93
C SER A 386 1.98 9.71 -27.79
N GLN A 387 0.74 10.06 -28.12
CA GLN A 387 -0.40 10.08 -27.21
C GLN A 387 -1.61 9.44 -27.88
N ILE A 388 -2.18 8.41 -27.25
CA ILE A 388 -3.27 7.61 -27.81
C ILE A 388 -4.24 7.26 -26.66
N ALA A 389 -5.55 7.34 -26.87
CA ALA A 389 -6.50 6.82 -25.89
C ALA A 389 -6.30 5.31 -25.71
N VAL A 390 -6.33 4.81 -24.47
CA VAL A 390 -6.08 3.39 -24.15
C VAL A 390 -7.01 2.47 -24.93
N GLY A 391 -8.30 2.81 -25.03
CA GLY A 391 -9.29 2.03 -25.79
C GLY A 391 -9.06 2.01 -27.31
N ALA A 392 -8.22 2.90 -27.85
CA ALA A 392 -7.86 2.94 -29.26
C ALA A 392 -6.60 2.11 -29.60
N VAL A 393 -5.90 1.58 -28.59
CA VAL A 393 -4.69 0.78 -28.80
C VAL A 393 -5.08 -0.59 -29.37
N LYS A 394 -4.75 -0.82 -30.66
CA LYS A 394 -4.98 -2.08 -31.37
C LYS A 394 -3.66 -2.79 -31.67
N GLY A 395 -3.09 -3.44 -30.66
CA GLY A 395 -1.86 -4.23 -30.78
C GLY A 395 -0.58 -3.40 -30.66
N GLN A 396 -0.05 -2.90 -31.78
CA GLN A 396 1.25 -2.24 -31.81
C GLN A 396 1.14 -0.71 -31.86
N ILE A 397 2.08 -0.04 -31.19
CA ILE A 397 2.22 1.41 -31.23
C ILE A 397 3.50 1.73 -32.00
N ILE A 398 3.36 2.52 -33.07
CA ILE A 398 4.49 2.95 -33.89
C ILE A 398 5.01 4.28 -33.35
N LEU A 399 6.23 4.30 -32.83
CA LEU A 399 6.96 5.53 -32.53
C LEU A 399 7.71 6.02 -33.76
N ILE A 400 7.62 7.33 -34.02
CA ILE A 400 8.27 7.96 -35.15
C ILE A 400 9.63 8.50 -34.71
N ARG A 401 10.72 7.94 -35.23
CA ARG A 401 12.09 8.38 -34.96
C ARG A 401 12.32 9.83 -35.40
N ASN A 402 12.92 10.65 -34.54
CA ASN A 402 13.33 12.03 -34.83
C ASN A 402 14.56 12.46 -33.99
N PRO A 403 15.68 12.86 -34.63
CA PRO A 403 15.90 12.87 -36.07
C PRO A 403 16.12 11.46 -36.63
N GLU A 404 15.74 11.27 -37.90
CA GLU A 404 16.13 10.07 -38.65
C GLU A 404 17.59 10.21 -39.08
N ASN A 405 18.47 9.39 -38.50
CA ASN A 405 19.87 9.32 -38.93
C ASN A 405 19.99 8.62 -40.31
N PHE A 406 21.14 8.81 -40.98
CA PHE A 406 21.38 8.29 -42.32
C PHE A 406 21.18 6.77 -42.42
N ILE A 407 21.69 6.01 -41.43
CA ILE A 407 21.55 4.55 -41.37
C ILE A 407 20.06 4.16 -41.33
N PHE A 408 19.28 4.80 -40.46
CA PHE A 408 17.85 4.51 -40.33
C PHE A 408 17.08 4.83 -41.61
N LYS A 409 17.44 5.91 -42.32
CA LYS A 409 16.84 6.24 -43.62
C LYS A 409 17.10 5.14 -44.66
N ILE A 410 18.31 4.57 -44.69
CA ILE A 410 18.64 3.42 -45.54
C ILE A 410 17.83 2.19 -45.13
N GLU A 411 17.79 1.85 -43.85
CA GLU A 411 17.01 0.72 -43.34
C GLU A 411 15.52 0.85 -43.71
N LYS A 412 14.97 2.05 -43.57
CA LYS A 412 13.58 2.38 -43.92
C LYS A 412 13.32 2.31 -45.41
N PHE A 413 14.27 2.75 -46.24
CA PHE A 413 14.19 2.61 -47.69
C PHE A 413 14.08 1.14 -48.09
N PHE A 414 14.98 0.28 -47.59
CA PHE A 414 14.93 -1.15 -47.88
C PHE A 414 13.68 -1.82 -47.32
N PHE A 415 13.28 -1.50 -46.07
CA PHE A 415 12.05 -2.01 -45.49
C PHE A 415 10.82 -1.71 -46.37
N ASN A 416 10.73 -0.49 -46.89
CA ASN A 416 9.64 -0.09 -47.79
C ASN A 416 9.71 -0.74 -49.18
N LEU A 417 10.90 -1.16 -49.64
CA LEU A 417 11.08 -1.85 -50.92
C LEU A 417 10.57 -3.30 -50.88
N PHE A 418 10.57 -3.92 -49.69
CA PHE A 418 10.23 -5.33 -49.49
C PHE A 418 8.91 -5.55 -48.74
N LYS A 419 8.15 -4.49 -48.48
CA LYS A 419 6.81 -4.54 -47.89
C LYS A 419 5.77 -4.56 -49.01
#